data_AF-A0A938TI27-F1
#
_entry.id   AF-A0A938TI27-F1
#
_cell.length_a   1.000
_cell.length_b   1.000
_cell.length_c   1.000
_cell.angle_alpha   90.00
_cell.angle_beta   90.00
_cell.angle_gamma   90.00
#
_symmetry.space_group_name_H-M   'P 1'
#
loop_
_entity.id
_entity.type
_entity.pdbx_description
1 polymer ?
#
loop_
_entity_poly.entity_id
_entity_poly.type
_entity_poly.pdbx_seq_one_letter_code
_entity_poly.pdbx_strand_id
1 'polypeptide(L)' 'MNQADLLINLLGCAYGVVLIAAMFLRTPLTEAMRIDALFVPNYSEKTRPINLLAGVLVAGYAAWSLLTQLP' A
#
# COMPACT_ATOMS: atom_id res chain seq x y z
N MET A 1 -3.09 22.10 1.86
CA MET A 1 -3.55 20.87 1.18
C MET A 1 -5.07 20.94 1.04
N ASN A 2 -5.63 20.68 -0.14
CA ASN A 2 -7.09 20.64 -0.29
C ASN A 2 -7.64 19.35 0.37
N GLN A 3 -8.93 19.31 0.71
CA GLN A 3 -9.57 18.16 1.33
C GLN A 3 -9.40 16.87 0.50
N ALA A 4 -9.45 16.98 -0.82
CA ALA A 4 -9.22 15.85 -1.73
C ALA A 4 -7.79 15.28 -1.60
N ASP A 5 -6.78 16.15 -1.60
CA ASP A 5 -5.37 15.74 -1.48
C ASP A 5 -5.09 15.06 -0.15
N LEU A 6 -5.67 15.59 0.94
CA LEU A 6 -5.57 14.98 2.26
C LEU A 6 -6.16 13.57 2.27
N LEU A 7 -7.36 13.40 1.70
CA LEU A 7 -8.03 12.10 1.62
C LEU A 7 -7.23 11.10 0.79
N ILE A 8 -6.73 11.52 -0.38
CA ILE A 8 -5.93 10.65 -1.25
C ILE A 8 -4.68 10.17 -0.55
N ASN A 9 -3.94 11.07 0.11
CA ASN A 9 -2.73 10.69 0.84
C ASN A 9 -3.02 9.82 2.06
N LEU A 10 -4.11 10.08 2.80
CA LEU A 10 -4.54 9.20 3.90
C LEU A 10 -4.89 7.79 3.40
N LEU A 11 -5.62 7.69 2.29
CA LEU A 11 -5.94 6.41 1.66
C LEU A 11 -4.68 5.71 1.13
N GLY A 12 -3.73 6.48 0.57
CA GLY A 12 -2.42 5.98 0.16
C GLY A 12 -1.66 5.37 1.34
N CYS A 13 -1.57 6.08 2.47
CA CYS A 13 -1.00 5.56 3.71
C CYS A 13 -1.69 4.27 4.16
N ALA A 14 -3.03 4.28 4.25
CA ALA A 14 -3.79 3.12 4.69
C ALA A 14 -3.58 1.90 3.77
N TYR A 15 -3.64 2.10 2.46
CA TYR A 15 -3.42 1.03 1.49
C TYR A 15 -1.98 0.52 1.52
N GLY A 16 -0.99 1.41 1.64
CA GLY A 16 0.40 1.02 1.77
C GLY A 16 0.64 0.15 3.01
N VAL A 17 0.00 0.46 4.14
CA VAL A 17 0.02 -0.40 5.35
C VAL A 17 -0.61 -1.77 5.08
N VAL A 18 -1.73 -1.83 4.36
CA VAL A 18 -2.36 -3.11 3.99
C VAL A 18 -1.42 -3.94 3.10
N LEU A 19 -0.71 -3.32 2.16
CA LEU A 19 0.25 -4.00 1.29
C LEU A 19 1.48 -4.52 2.06
N ILE A 20 2.01 -3.75 3.01
CA ILE A 20 3.06 -4.21 3.92
C ILE A 20 2.54 -5.41 4.73
N ALA A 21 1.33 -5.32 5.27
CA ALA A 21 0.71 -6.40 6.02
C ALA A 21 0.48 -7.65 5.15
N ALA A 22 0.17 -7.51 3.86
CA ALA A 22 -0.07 -8.63 2.95
C ALA A 22 1.16 -9.52 2.71
N MET A 23 2.36 -9.03 3.00
CA MET A 23 3.57 -9.87 3.03
C MET A 23 3.54 -10.86 4.21
N PHE A 24 3.07 -10.44 5.39
CA PHE A 24 3.17 -11.23 6.61
C PHE A 24 1.86 -11.94 7.00
N LEU A 25 0.72 -11.33 6.67
CA LEU A 25 -0.60 -11.76 7.11
C LEU A 25 -1.41 -12.32 5.94
N ARG A 26 -1.97 -13.51 6.15
CA ARG A 26 -2.86 -14.19 5.21
C ARG A 26 -4.29 -14.08 5.72
N THR A 27 -4.98 -13.05 5.27
CA THR A 27 -6.37 -12.77 5.63
C THR A 27 -7.17 -12.53 4.36
N PRO A 28 -8.50 -12.73 4.36
CA PRO A 28 -9.32 -12.43 3.18
C PRO A 28 -9.13 -11.00 2.67
N LEU A 29 -8.95 -10.04 3.59
CA LEU A 29 -8.68 -8.65 3.25
C LEU A 29 -7.30 -8.48 2.59
N THR A 30 -6.23 -8.99 3.20
CA THR A 30 -4.89 -8.83 2.63
C THR A 30 -4.77 -9.54 1.29
N GLU A 31 -5.38 -10.71 1.12
CA GLU A 31 -5.39 -11.41 -0.18
C GLU A 31 -6.15 -10.64 -1.26
N ALA A 32 -7.30 -10.04 -0.93
CA ALA A 32 -8.08 -9.26 -1.89
C ALA A 32 -7.38 -7.96 -2.34
N MET A 33 -6.50 -7.42 -1.49
CA MET A 33 -5.87 -6.11 -1.69
C MET A 33 -4.46 -6.20 -2.28
N ARG A 34 -3.94 -7.41 -2.49
CA ARG A 34 -2.61 -7.67 -3.03
C ARG A 34 -2.42 -7.04 -4.40
N ILE A 35 -1.34 -6.27 -4.54
CA ILE A 35 -0.98 -5.65 -5.81
C ILE A 35 -0.33 -6.64 -6.76
N ASP A 36 0.42 -7.62 -6.24
CA ASP A 36 1.09 -8.62 -7.09
C ASP A 36 0.09 -9.49 -7.85
N ALA A 37 -1.08 -9.75 -7.25
CA ALA A 37 -2.19 -10.47 -7.88
C ALA A 37 -2.77 -9.77 -9.12
N LEU A 38 -2.60 -8.43 -9.23
CA LEU A 38 -3.10 -7.66 -10.36
C LEU A 38 -2.19 -7.72 -11.59
N PHE A 39 -0.88 -7.94 -11.38
CA PHE A 39 0.12 -7.83 -12.44
C PHE A 39 0.83 -9.15 -12.74
N VAL A 40 0.84 -10.11 -11.82
CA VAL A 40 1.56 -11.38 -11.98
C VAL A 40 0.57 -12.53 -12.23
N PRO A 41 0.60 -13.15 -13.42
CA PRO A 41 -0.14 -14.37 -13.68
C PRO A 41 0.34 -15.49 -12.74
N ASN A 42 -0.61 -16.23 -12.14
CA ASN A 42 -0.31 -17.27 -11.14
C ASN A 42 0.51 -16.75 -9.94
N TYR A 43 0.14 -15.56 -9.44
CA TYR A 43 0.72 -15.00 -8.22
C TYR A 43 0.72 -16.04 -7.09
N SER A 44 1.77 -16.03 -6.26
CA SER A 44 1.99 -17.05 -5.24
C SER A 44 2.68 -16.46 -4.01
N GLU A 45 3.12 -17.31 -3.08
CA GLU A 45 3.92 -16.87 -1.92
C GLU A 45 5.24 -16.19 -2.35
N LYS A 46 5.81 -16.63 -3.48
CA LYS A 46 7.09 -16.09 -3.98
C LYS A 46 6.97 -14.64 -4.46
N THR A 47 5.77 -14.20 -4.83
CA THR A 47 5.51 -12.85 -5.33
C THR A 47 5.04 -11.91 -4.22
N ARG A 48 4.76 -12.42 -3.01
CA ARG A 48 4.36 -11.59 -1.86
C ARG A 48 5.31 -10.44 -1.52
N PRO A 49 6.66 -10.59 -1.62
CA PRO A 49 7.58 -9.49 -1.36
C PRO A 49 7.35 -8.25 -2.24
N ILE A 50 6.70 -8.40 -3.40
CA ILE A 50 6.32 -7.27 -4.26
C ILE A 50 5.33 -6.35 -3.51
N ASN A 51 4.41 -6.90 -2.72
CA ASN A 51 3.49 -6.12 -1.90
C ASN A 51 4.22 -5.32 -0.82
N LEU A 52 5.27 -5.88 -0.22
CA LEU A 52 6.08 -5.15 0.75
C LEU A 52 6.77 -3.95 0.10
N LEU A 53 7.42 -4.17 -1.04
CA LEU A 53 8.10 -3.10 -1.77
C LEU A 53 7.12 -2.01 -2.21
N ALA A 54 6.00 -2.40 -2.83
CA ALA A 54 4.96 -1.47 -3.24
C ALA A 54 4.35 -0.74 -2.04
N GLY A 55 4.07 -1.45 -0.94
CA GLY A 55 3.50 -0.88 0.27
C GLY A 55 4.41 0.15 0.93
N VAL A 56 5.72 -0.12 1.01
CA VAL A 56 6.71 0.85 1.51
C VAL A 56 6.79 2.09 0.61
N LEU A 57 6.80 1.91 -0.71
CA LEU A 57 6.84 3.04 -1.65
C LEU A 57 5.57 3.91 -1.55
N VAL A 58 4.40 3.27 -1.50
CA VAL A 58 3.10 3.96 -1.44
C VAL A 58 2.93 4.65 -0.08
N ALA A 59 3.11 3.93 1.03
CA ALA A 59 2.98 4.51 2.37
C ALA A 59 4.06 5.58 2.61
N GLY A 60 5.30 5.32 2.19
CA GLY A 60 6.40 6.27 2.35
C GLY A 60 6.16 7.57 1.58
N TYR A 61 5.75 7.49 0.32
CA TYR A 61 5.41 8.67 -0.47
C TYR A 61 4.23 9.43 0.12
N ALA A 62 3.13 8.73 0.45
CA ALA A 62 1.94 9.38 0.98
C ALA A 62 2.20 10.03 2.35
N ALA A 63 2.96 9.36 3.22
CA ALA A 63 3.37 9.93 4.51
C ALA A 63 4.28 11.14 4.34
N TRP A 64 5.28 11.06 3.45
CA TRP A 64 6.14 12.19 3.12
C TRP A 64 5.33 13.38 2.58
N SER A 65 4.38 13.12 1.69
CA SER A 65 3.49 14.15 1.12
C SER A 65 2.63 14.81 2.20
N LEU A 66 2.10 14.04 3.16
CA LEU A 66 1.37 14.62 4.31
C LEU A 66 2.31 15.50 5.14
N LEU A 67 3.45 14.96 5.57
CA LEU A 67 4.38 15.63 6.48
C LEU A 67 4.98 16.92 5.92
N THR A 68 5.24 16.97 4.62
CA THR A 68 5.82 18.16 3.97
C THR A 68 4.79 19.21 3.58
N GLN A 69 3.50 18.86 3.57
CA GLN A 69 2.40 19.78 3.24
C GLN A 69 1.59 20.20 4.47
N LEU A 70 1.90 19.65 5.63
CA LEU A 70 1.52 20.17 6.93
C LEU A 70 2.40 21.41 7.24
N PRO A 71 1.81 22.58 7.53
CA PRO A 71 2.55 23.80 7.83
C PRO A 71 3.36 23.69 9.14
#